data_AF-A4E8G8-F1
#
_entry.id   AF-A4E8G8-F1
#
_cell.length_a   1.000
_cell.length_b   1.000
_cell.length_c   1.000
_cell.angle_alpha   90.00
_cell.angle_beta   90.00
_cell.angle_gamma   90.00
#
_symmetry.space_group_name_H-M   'P 1'
#
loop_
_entity.id
_entity.type
_entity.pdbx_description
1 polymer ?
#
loop_
_entity_poly.entity_id
_entity_poly.type
_entity_poly.pdbx_seq_one_letter_code
_entity_poly.pdbx_strand_id
1 'polypeptide(L)'
;MLNCEEKAERLELLDALADAGRLAKGLDQLLESLAHADQLDPLDVEGILALRSISQRCAGRIEDATRILEAQNEILYAEERANFRPRENQEMRTRTKETI
;
A
#
# COMPACT_ATOMS: atom_id res chain seq x y z
N MET A 1 12.67 -13.88 8.42
CA MET A 1 12.89 -12.43 8.55
C MET A 1 13.34 -11.93 7.19
N LEU A 2 12.76 -10.84 6.70
CA LEU A 2 13.19 -10.26 5.42
C LEU A 2 14.63 -9.75 5.56
N ASN A 3 15.40 -9.87 4.49
CA ASN A 3 16.70 -9.25 4.37
C ASN A 3 16.56 -7.73 4.16
N CYS A 4 17.67 -6.98 4.20
CA CYS A 4 17.63 -5.53 4.07
C CYS A 4 17.12 -5.05 2.70
N GLU A 5 17.38 -5.80 1.63
CA GLU A 5 16.98 -5.49 0.27
C GLU A 5 15.46 -5.63 0.11
N GLU A 6 14.89 -6.75 0.58
CA GLU A 6 13.44 -6.98 0.59
C GLU A 6 12.68 -5.91 1.42
N LYS A 7 13.30 -5.39 2.49
CA LYS A 7 12.72 -4.28 3.27
C LYS A 7 12.76 -2.95 2.51
N ALA A 8 13.85 -2.70 1.77
CA ALA A 8 13.96 -1.52 0.92
C ALA A 8 12.93 -1.57 -0.21
N GLU A 9 12.80 -2.70 -0.90
CA GLU A 9 11.80 -2.91 -1.95
C GLU A 9 10.37 -2.65 -1.45
N ARG A 10 10.05 -3.05 -0.22
CA ARG A 10 8.72 -2.80 0.36
C ARG A 10 8.46 -1.31 0.64
N LEU A 11 9.49 -0.55 1.01
CA LEU A 11 9.37 0.90 1.16
C LEU A 11 9.18 1.56 -0.22
N GLU A 12 9.95 1.14 -1.22
CA GLU A 12 9.80 1.62 -2.60
C GLU A 12 8.40 1.34 -3.16
N LEU A 13 7.82 0.16 -2.85
CA LEU A 13 6.46 -0.16 -3.24
C LEU A 13 5.41 0.74 -2.56
N LEU A 14 5.61 1.11 -1.29
CA LEU A 14 4.72 2.06 -0.60
C LEU A 14 4.80 3.45 -1.23
N ASP A 15 6.00 3.94 -1.54
CA ASP A 15 6.20 5.22 -2.21
C ASP A 15 5.56 5.22 -3.60
N ALA A 16 5.73 4.15 -4.37
CA ALA A 16 5.11 3.99 -5.68
C ALA A 16 3.57 3.99 -5.60
N LEU A 17 2.99 3.35 -4.59
CA LEU A 17 1.54 3.37 -4.37
C LEU A 17 1.04 4.77 -3.94
N ALA A 18 1.81 5.49 -3.13
CA ALA A 18 1.50 6.87 -2.76
C ALA A 18 1.51 7.80 -3.98
N ASP A 19 2.53 7.68 -4.84
CA ASP A 19 2.61 8.41 -6.10
C ASP A 19 1.47 8.06 -7.06
N ALA A 20 1.14 6.77 -7.19
CA ALA A 20 -0.01 6.32 -7.98
C ALA A 20 -1.32 6.91 -7.45
N GLY A 21 -1.50 6.98 -6.13
CA GLY A 21 -2.66 7.62 -5.50
C GLY A 21 -2.74 9.12 -5.78
N ARG A 22 -1.60 9.83 -5.78
CA ARG A 22 -1.54 11.25 -6.15
C ARG A 22 -1.86 11.47 -7.63
N LEU A 23 -1.31 10.62 -8.51
CA LEU A 23 -1.60 10.64 -9.94
C LEU A 23 -3.09 10.40 -10.22
N ALA A 24 -3.70 9.43 -9.55
CA ALA A 24 -5.12 9.12 -9.69
C ALA A 24 -6.01 10.33 -9.32
N LYS A 25 -5.67 11.04 -8.25
CA LYS A 25 -6.36 12.29 -7.86
C LYS A 25 -6.19 13.39 -8.89
N GLY A 26 -4.97 13.61 -9.38
CA GLY A 26 -4.71 14.60 -10.42
C GLY A 26 -5.44 14.28 -11.74
N LEU A 27 -5.53 13.00 -12.09
CA LEU A 27 -6.25 12.55 -13.28
C LEU A 27 -7.76 12.73 -13.13
N ASP A 28 -8.35 12.46 -11.95
CA ASP A 28 -9.77 12.72 -11.71
C ASP A 28 -10.11 14.21 -11.89
N GLN A 29 -9.28 15.10 -11.33
CA GLN A 29 -9.41 16.55 -11.49
C GLN A 29 -9.29 17.00 -12.95
N LEU A 30 -8.32 16.44 -13.69
CA LEU A 30 -8.11 16.76 -15.10
C LEU A 30 -9.28 16.30 -15.95
N LEU A 31 -9.79 15.08 -15.74
CA LEU A 31 -10.94 14.56 -16.47
C LEU A 31 -12.23 15.32 -16.13
N GLU A 32 -12.42 15.69 -14.87
CA GLU A 32 -13.51 16.56 -14.46
C GLU A 32 -13.42 17.92 -15.15
N SER A 33 -12.25 18.56 -15.15
CA SER A 33 -12.06 19.84 -15.84
C SER A 33 -12.31 19.73 -17.34
N LEU A 34 -11.86 18.64 -17.98
CA LEU A 34 -12.07 18.43 -19.41
C LEU A 34 -13.56 18.27 -19.73
N ALA A 35 -14.31 17.48 -18.95
CA ALA A 35 -15.74 17.26 -19.19
C ALA A 35 -16.59 18.56 -19.19
N HIS A 36 -16.07 19.64 -18.60
CA HIS A 36 -16.75 20.95 -18.54
C HIS A 36 -16.19 21.96 -19.56
N ALA A 37 -15.34 21.55 -20.49
CA ALA A 37 -14.81 22.45 -21.51
C ALA A 37 -15.89 22.77 -22.58
N ASP A 38 -16.15 24.06 -22.80
CA ASP A 38 -17.22 24.58 -23.67
C ASP A 38 -17.16 24.15 -25.15
N GLN A 39 -16.06 23.54 -25.60
CA GLN A 39 -15.80 23.21 -27.00
C GLN A 39 -15.90 21.72 -27.34
N LEU A 40 -16.18 20.87 -26.36
CA LEU A 40 -16.29 19.43 -26.60
C LEU A 40 -17.62 19.06 -27.23
N ASP A 41 -17.57 18.14 -28.17
CA ASP A 41 -18.79 17.53 -28.66
C ASP A 41 -19.38 16.57 -27.59
N PRO A 42 -20.69 16.28 -27.65
CA PRO A 42 -21.32 15.42 -26.65
C PRO A 42 -20.74 14.00 -26.54
N LEU A 43 -20.19 13.45 -27.63
CA LEU A 43 -19.60 12.11 -27.63
C LEU A 43 -18.24 12.12 -26.93
N ASP A 44 -17.45 13.19 -27.11
CA ASP A 44 -16.20 13.40 -26.37
C ASP A 44 -16.46 13.52 -24.86
N VAL A 45 -17.50 14.24 -24.45
CA VAL A 45 -17.91 14.35 -23.03
C VAL A 45 -18.25 12.98 -22.45
N GLU A 46 -19.02 12.17 -23.18
CA GLU A 46 -19.35 10.80 -22.76
C GLU A 46 -18.10 9.92 -22.62
N GLY A 47 -17.16 10.03 -23.58
CA GLY A 47 -15.88 9.36 -23.52
C GLY A 47 -15.05 9.76 -22.28
N ILE A 48 -15.00 11.06 -21.96
CA ILE A 48 -14.31 11.57 -20.77
C ILE A 48 -14.95 11.04 -19.48
N LEU A 49 -16.28 11.01 -19.40
CA LEU A 49 -16.99 10.47 -18.24
C LEU A 49 -16.73 8.97 -18.06
N ALA A 50 -16.70 8.20 -19.16
CA ALA A 50 -16.36 6.78 -19.13
C ALA A 50 -14.92 6.56 -18.64
N LEU A 51 -13.97 7.36 -19.15
CA LEU A 51 -12.58 7.32 -18.69
C LEU A 51 -12.45 7.71 -17.21
N ARG A 52 -13.20 8.71 -16.74
CA ARG A 52 -13.22 9.11 -15.33
C ARG A 52 -13.73 7.97 -14.45
N SER A 53 -14.80 7.29 -14.83
CA SER A 53 -15.33 6.13 -14.11
C SER A 53 -14.32 4.97 -14.04
N ILE A 54 -13.58 4.71 -15.12
CA ILE A 54 -12.50 3.72 -15.12
C ILE A 54 -11.37 4.15 -14.18
N SER A 55 -10.93 5.41 -14.28
CA SER A 55 -9.89 5.99 -13.43
C SER A 55 -10.23 5.89 -11.95
N GLN A 56 -11.47 6.20 -11.56
CA GLN A 56 -11.94 6.10 -10.18
C GLN A 56 -11.91 4.67 -9.64
N ARG A 57 -12.29 3.68 -10.47
CA ARG A 57 -12.14 2.26 -10.09
C ARG A 57 -10.69 1.85 -9.91
N CYS A 58 -9.79 2.34 -10.77
CA CYS A 58 -8.35 2.12 -10.60
C CYS A 58 -7.83 2.79 -9.32
N ALA A 59 -8.27 4.00 -9.00
CA ALA A 59 -7.93 4.72 -7.78
C ALA A 59 -8.34 3.91 -6.53
N GLY A 60 -9.55 3.35 -6.52
CA GLY A 60 -10.01 2.47 -5.43
C GLY A 60 -9.11 1.24 -5.28
N ARG A 61 -8.71 0.60 -6.38
CA ARG A 61 -7.80 -0.55 -6.34
C ARG A 61 -6.38 -0.21 -5.85
N ILE A 62 -5.89 0.99 -6.17
CA ILE A 62 -4.62 1.50 -5.65
C ILE A 62 -4.73 1.68 -4.13
N GLU A 63 -5.82 2.29 -3.66
CA GLU A 63 -6.08 2.48 -2.23
C GLU A 63 -6.16 1.15 -1.48
N ASP A 64 -6.87 0.16 -2.04
CA ASP A 64 -6.95 -1.20 -1.48
C ASP A 64 -5.56 -1.85 -1.42
N ALA A 65 -4.76 -1.72 -2.48
CA ALA A 65 -3.40 -2.25 -2.50
C ALA A 65 -2.51 -1.60 -1.43
N THR A 66 -2.62 -0.28 -1.24
CA THR A 66 -1.91 0.44 -0.17
C THR A 66 -2.27 -0.11 1.20
N ARG A 67 -3.58 -0.20 1.52
CA ARG A 67 -4.06 -0.72 2.81
C ARG A 67 -3.58 -2.16 3.06
N ILE A 68 -3.62 -3.00 2.03
CA ILE A 68 -3.16 -4.39 2.12
C ILE A 68 -1.65 -4.44 2.40
N LEU A 69 -0.85 -3.63 1.71
CA LEU A 69 0.60 -3.62 1.88
C LEU A 69 0.99 -3.07 3.27
N GLU A 70 0.33 -2.01 3.73
CA GLU A 70 0.49 -1.46 5.08
C GLU A 70 0.19 -2.51 6.15
N ALA A 71 -0.96 -3.20 6.05
CA ALA A 71 -1.33 -4.25 7.00
C ALA A 71 -0.32 -5.42 7.01
N GLN A 72 0.17 -5.83 5.83
CA GLN A 72 1.22 -6.84 5.76
C GLN A 72 2.53 -6.37 6.41
N ASN A 73 2.90 -5.10 6.22
CA ASN A 73 4.09 -4.53 6.84
C ASN A 73 3.98 -4.48 8.36
N GLU A 74 2.82 -4.11 8.90
CA GLU A 74 2.58 -4.11 10.35
C GLU A 74 2.75 -5.50 10.96
N ILE A 75 2.16 -6.53 10.33
CA ILE A 75 2.28 -7.93 10.78
C ILE A 75 3.76 -8.35 10.75
N LEU A 76 4.45 -8.09 9.64
CA LEU A 76 5.86 -8.41 9.49
C LEU A 76 6.70 -7.76 10.60
N TYR A 77 6.57 -6.46 10.83
CA TYR A 77 7.35 -5.77 11.86
C TYR A 77 6.99 -6.24 13.28
N ALA A 78 5.74 -6.62 13.54
CA ALA A 78 5.34 -7.21 14.81
C ALA A 78 5.98 -8.59 15.04
N GLU A 79 6.03 -9.43 14.00
CA GLU A 79 6.70 -10.74 14.05
C GLU A 79 8.21 -10.61 14.27
N GLU A 80 8.87 -9.65 13.59
CA GLU A 80 10.29 -9.37 13.81
C GLU A 80 10.54 -8.96 15.27
N ARG A 81 9.75 -8.02 15.80
CA ARG A 81 9.86 -7.59 17.20
C ARG A 81 9.63 -8.73 18.19
N ALA A 82 8.69 -9.63 17.90
CA ALA A 82 8.43 -10.80 18.74
C ALA A 82 9.60 -11.80 18.72
N ASN A 83 10.24 -12.00 17.56
CA ASN A 83 11.42 -12.86 17.42
C ASN A 83 12.69 -12.26 18.05
N PHE A 84 12.80 -10.94 18.12
CA PHE A 84 13.88 -10.25 18.84
C PHE A 84 13.73 -10.26 20.37
N ARG A 85 12.56 -10.64 20.92
CA ARG A 85 12.45 -10.85 22.37
C ARG A 85 13.27 -12.08 22.74
N PRO A 86 14.23 -11.97 23.67
CA PRO A 86 15.17 -13.04 23.89
C PRO A 86 14.44 -14.30 24.37
N ARG A 87 14.83 -15.44 23.79
CA ARG A 87 14.58 -16.80 24.31
C ARG A 87 15.19 -17.04 25.70
N GLU A 88 15.59 -15.99 26.42
CA GLU A 88 16.14 -16.04 27.78
C GLU A 88 15.19 -16.75 28.76
N ASN A 89 13.86 -16.63 28.58
CA ASN A 89 12.90 -17.35 29.42
C ASN A 89 12.82 -18.86 29.15
N GLN A 90 13.30 -19.33 27.99
CA GLN A 90 13.34 -20.75 27.66
C GLN A 90 14.64 -21.40 28.13
N GLU A 91 15.78 -20.71 27.99
CA GLU A 91 17.07 -21.19 28.49
C GLU A 91 17.21 -21.14 30.01
N MET A 92 16.60 -20.16 30.69
CA MET A 92 16.55 -20.15 32.16
C MET A 92 15.68 -21.30 32.69
N ARG A 93 14.58 -21.63 32.01
CA ARG A 93 13.70 -22.75 32.39
C ARG A 93 14.35 -24.13 32.20
N THR A 94 15.24 -24.29 31.23
CA THR A 94 15.96 -25.56 31.03
C THR A 94 17.11 -25.70 32.03
N ARG A 95 17.92 -24.66 32.25
CA ARG A 95 18.98 -24.68 33.27
C ARG A 95 18.47 -24.91 34.70
N THR A 96 17.30 -24.35 35.05
CA THR A 96 16.71 -24.53 36.39
C THR A 96 16.14 -25.94 36.60
N LYS A 97 15.81 -26.68 35.53
CA LYS A 97 15.33 -28.07 35.61
C LYS A 97 16.45 -29.12 35.62
N GLU A 98 17.64 -28.78 35.15
CA GLU A 98 18.82 -29.66 35.21
C GLU A 98 19.62 -29.52 36.52
N THR A 99 19.26 -28.54 37.37
CA THR A 99 19.95 -28.26 38.66
C THR A 99 19.14 -28.74 39.89
N ILE A 100 18.05 -29.49 39.70
CA ILE A 100 17.25 -30.14 40.77
C ILE A 100 17.22 -31.64 40.49
#